data_AF-G8SKN1-F1
#
_entry.id   AF-G8SKN1-F1
#
_cell.length_a   1.000
_cell.length_b   1.000
_cell.length_c   1.000
_cell.angle_alpha   90.00
_cell.angle_beta   90.00
_cell.angle_gamma   90.00
#
_symmetry.space_group_name_H-M   'P 1'
#
loop_
_entity.id
_entity.type
_entity.pdbx_description
1 polymer ?
#
loop_
_entity_poly.entity_id
_entity_poly.type
_entity_poly.pdbx_seq_one_letter_code
_entity_poly.pdbx_strand_id
1 'polypeptide(L)' 'MPVACMRKFARFGLGGEVFSADLPLVALTVPAGAASGEIKLLLDEGQADGWWHHEVGCGSQRRWDA' A
#
# COMPACT_ATOMS: atom_id res chain seq x y z
N MET A 1 1.02 -8.56 -10.89
CA MET A 1 1.92 -7.62 -11.60
C MET A 1 2.37 -6.52 -10.63
N PRO A 2 3.46 -6.74 -9.87
CA PRO A 2 3.89 -5.85 -8.77
C PRO A 2 4.22 -4.42 -9.23
N VAL A 3 4.75 -4.27 -10.46
CA VAL A 3 5.04 -2.96 -11.06
C VAL A 3 3.77 -2.12 -11.28
N ALA A 4 2.62 -2.75 -11.53
CA ALA A 4 1.35 -2.03 -11.70
C ALA A 4 0.82 -1.45 -10.39
N CYS A 5 1.00 -2.18 -9.28
CA CYS A 5 0.72 -1.69 -7.93
C CYS A 5 1.61 -0.48 -7.62
N MET A 6 2.93 -0.62 -7.75
CA MET A 6 3.87 0.48 -7.46
C MET A 6 3.56 1.76 -8.26
N ARG A 7 3.15 1.65 -9.53
CA ARG A 7 2.73 2.83 -10.33
C ARG A 7 1.52 3.56 -9.76
N LYS A 8 0.53 2.85 -9.20
CA LYS A 8 -0.64 3.48 -8.57
C LYS A 8 -0.27 4.24 -7.29
N PHE A 9 0.76 3.77 -6.57
CA PHE A 9 1.26 4.41 -5.35
C PHE A 9 2.35 5.47 -5.60
N ALA A 10 2.91 5.56 -6.81
CA ALA A 10 3.96 6.51 -7.16
C ALA A 10 3.56 7.98 -6.90
N ARG A 11 2.26 8.31 -7.03
CA ARG A 11 1.73 9.66 -6.73
C ARG A 11 1.92 10.11 -5.27
N PHE A 12 2.09 9.15 -4.36
CA PHE A 12 2.29 9.40 -2.94
C PHE A 12 3.78 9.47 -2.56
N GLY A 13 4.70 9.29 -3.51
CA GLY A 13 6.14 9.29 -3.26
C GLY A 13 6.59 8.14 -2.34
N LEU A 14 5.81 7.05 -2.26
CA LEU A 14 6.11 5.93 -1.38
C LEU A 14 7.25 5.09 -1.94
N GLY A 15 8.20 4.75 -1.07
CA GLY A 15 9.17 3.69 -1.32
C GLY A 15 8.53 2.33 -1.09
N GLY A 16 8.93 1.34 -1.90
CA GLY A 16 8.55 -0.04 -1.65
C GLY A 16 9.47 -1.06 -2.28
N GLU A 17 9.60 -2.20 -1.61
CA GLU A 17 10.43 -3.32 -2.04
C GLU A 17 9.54 -4.47 -2.51
N VAL A 18 9.87 -5.06 -3.66
CA VAL A 18 9.23 -6.28 -4.14
C VAL A 18 9.91 -7.45 -3.47
N PHE A 19 9.18 -8.17 -2.63
CA PHE A 19 9.75 -9.22 -1.78
C PHE A 19 9.80 -10.60 -2.45
N SER A 20 8.95 -10.83 -3.45
CA SER A 20 8.96 -12.06 -4.25
C SER A 20 8.38 -11.81 -5.64
N ALA A 21 9.02 -12.39 -6.66
CA ALA A 21 8.52 -12.34 -8.04
C ALA A 21 7.39 -13.35 -8.28
N ASP A 22 7.41 -14.47 -7.56
CA ASP A 22 6.42 -15.56 -7.67
C ASP A 22 5.15 -15.27 -6.85
N LEU A 23 5.31 -14.60 -5.71
CA LEU A 23 4.23 -14.07 -4.88
C LEU A 23 4.43 -12.56 -4.80
N PRO A 24 3.79 -11.76 -5.67
CA PRO A 24 4.07 -10.34 -5.80
C PRO A 24 3.61 -9.55 -4.56
N LEU A 25 4.45 -9.60 -3.53
CA LEU A 25 4.34 -8.89 -2.27
C LEU A 25 5.13 -7.59 -2.41
N VAL A 26 4.50 -6.47 -2.07
CA VAL A 26 5.13 -5.14 -2.07
C VAL A 26 4.97 -4.56 -0.68
N ALA A 27 6.07 -4.30 0.01
CA ALA A 27 6.06 -3.55 1.26
C ALA A 27 6.07 -2.06 0.94
N LEU A 28 5.12 -1.28 1.46
CA LEU A 28 5.06 0.18 1.29
C LEU A 28 5.42 0.86 2.60
N THR A 29 6.37 1.79 2.56
CA THR A 29 6.69 2.64 3.73
C THR A 29 5.94 3.96 3.61
N VAL A 30 4.99 4.20 4.53
CA VAL A 30 4.20 5.44 4.61
C VAL A 30 4.81 6.38 5.67
N PRO A 31 5.44 7.51 5.26
CA PRO A 31 6.02 8.46 6.20
C PRO A 31 4.98 9.10 7.13
N ALA A 32 5.42 9.54 8.31
CA ALA A 32 4.58 10.37 9.17
C ALA A 32 4.29 11.72 8.46
N GLY A 33 3.02 12.00 8.18
CA GLY A 33 2.59 13.20 7.45
C GLY A 33 2.21 12.96 5.98
N ALA A 34 2.42 11.75 5.46
CA ALA A 34 1.81 11.36 4.18
C ALA A 34 0.28 11.24 4.33
N ALA A 35 -0.44 11.37 3.21
CA ALA A 35 -1.90 11.27 3.15
C ALA A 35 -2.38 9.83 3.39
N SER A 36 -2.28 9.36 4.64
CA SER A 36 -2.62 7.97 5.04
C SER A 36 -4.05 7.59 4.68
N GLY A 37 -5.00 8.52 4.76
CA GLY A 37 -6.38 8.29 4.36
C GLY A 37 -6.54 8.01 2.86
N GLU A 38 -5.85 8.76 1.99
CA GLU A 38 -5.90 8.53 0.54
C GLU A 38 -5.18 7.24 0.13
N ILE A 39 -4.09 6.91 0.83
CA ILE A 39 -3.36 5.66 0.64
C ILE A 39 -4.24 4.47 1.04
N LYS A 40 -4.92 4.56 2.18
CA LYS A 40 -5.86 3.54 2.65
C LYS A 40 -7.04 3.37 1.69
N LEU A 41 -7.65 4.45 1.24
CA LEU A 41 -8.74 4.39 0.27
C LEU A 41 -8.33 3.63 -1.01
N LEU A 42 -7.16 3.95 -1.56
CA LEU A 42 -6.65 3.24 -2.73
C LEU A 42 -6.40 1.74 -2.45
N LEU A 43 -5.91 1.39 -1.26
CA LEU A 43 -5.70 0.01 -0.85
C LEU A 43 -7.03 -0.75 -0.75
N ASP A 44 -8.04 -0.14 -0.12
CA ASP A 44 -9.38 -0.70 0.05
C ASP A 44 -10.09 -0.88 -1.30
N GLU A 45 -10.02 0.11 -2.20
CA GLU A 45 -10.56 0.02 -3.57
C GLU A 45 -9.92 -1.15 -4.34
N GLY A 46 -8.59 -1.25 -4.34
CA GLY A 46 -7.91 -2.34 -5.03
C GLY A 46 -8.18 -3.71 -4.41
N GLN A 47 -8.50 -3.78 -3.11
CA GLN A 47 -8.94 -5.03 -2.49
C GLN A 47 -10.37 -5.39 -2.86
N ALA A 48 -11.29 -4.41 -2.92
CA ALA A 48 -12.66 -4.62 -3.35
C ALA A 48 -12.75 -5.06 -4.83
N ASP A 49 -11.89 -4.50 -5.67
CA ASP A 49 -11.78 -4.85 -7.10
C ASP A 49 -11.03 -6.18 -7.35
N GLY A 50 -10.55 -6.84 -6.30
CA GLY A 50 -9.82 -8.12 -6.39
C GLY A 50 -8.41 -7.99 -6.98
N TRP A 51 -7.82 -6.80 -6.98
CA TRP A 51 -6.48 -6.56 -7.52
C TRP A 51 -5.37 -7.00 -6.56
N TRP A 52 -5.58 -6.86 -5.26
CA TRP A 52 -4.62 -7.23 -4.22
C TRP A 52 -5.29 -7.49 -2.87
N HIS A 53 -4.52 -8.05 -1.93
CA HIS A 53 -4.81 -8.00 -0.50
C HIS A 53 -3.78 -7.10 0.18
N HIS A 54 -4.15 -6.46 1.29
CA HIS A 54 -3.23 -5.62 2.06
C HIS A 54 -3.38 -5.83 3.57
N GLU A 55 -2.30 -5.56 4.29
CA GLU A 55 -2.23 -5.62 5.75
C GLU A 55 -1.32 -4.53 6.30
N VAL A 56 -1.53 -4.14 7.56
CA VAL A 56 -0.67 -3.17 8.26
C VAL A 56 0.39 -3.93 9.05
N GLY A 57 1.58 -4.08 8.47
CA GLY A 57 2.67 -4.84 9.08
C GLY A 57 3.34 -4.13 10.27
N CYS A 58 3.55 -2.81 10.18
CA CYS A 58 4.14 -2.02 11.26
C CYS A 58 3.52 -0.61 11.28
N GLY A 59 2.70 -0.34 12.28
CA GLY A 59 1.98 0.92 12.44
C GLY A 59 0.94 0.81 13.54
N SER A 60 0.47 1.95 14.05
CA SER A 60 -0.65 1.94 14.98
C SER A 60 -1.97 1.88 14.21
N GLN A 61 -2.80 0.90 14.53
CA GLN A 61 -4.16 0.78 13.99
C GLN A 61 -4.94 2.09 14.15
N ARG A 62 -4.75 2.79 15.28
CA ARG A 62 -5.30 4.11 15.56
C ARG A 62 -4.95 5.18 14.52
N ARG A 63 -3.76 5.16 13.92
CA ARG A 63 -3.37 6.10 12.85
C ARG A 63 -3.94 5.65 11.50
N TRP A 64 -4.10 4.35 11.29
CA TRP A 64 -4.63 3.79 10.06
C TRP A 64 -6.16 3.92 9.96
N ASP A 65 -6.85 3.89 11.09
CA ASP A 65 -8.32 3.98 11.16
C ASP A 65 -8.85 5.38 11.47
N ALA A 66 -7.96 6.36 11.68
CA ALA A 66 -8.31 7.78 11.86
C ALA A 66 -8.55 8.47 10.52
#